data_AF-A0A7C3AQ33-F1
#
_entry.id   AF-A0A7C3AQ33-F1
#
_cell.length_a   1.000
_cell.length_b   1.000
_cell.length_c   1.000
_cell.angle_alpha   90.00
_cell.angle_beta   90.00
_cell.angle_gamma   90.00
#
_symmetry.space_group_name_H-M   'P 1'
#
loop_
_entity.id
_entity.type
_entity.pdbx_description
1 polymer ?
#
loop_
_entity_poly.entity_id
_entity_poly.type
_entity_poly.pdbx_seq_one_letter_code
_entity_poly.pdbx_strand_id
1 'polypeptide(L)' 'IYEMRRRGVKYGLETMCIGTGMGAAGIFELCD' A
#
# COMPACT_ATOMS: atom_id res chain seq x y z
N ILE A 1 1.07 -6.71 1.70
CA ILE A 1 1.68 -7.76 0.87
C ILE A 1 0.99 -9.12 1.01
N TYR A 2 0.68 -9.62 2.22
CA TYR A 2 -0.02 -10.91 2.38
C TYR A 2 -1.38 -10.98 1.66
N GLU A 3 -2.23 -9.96 1.85
CA GLU A 3 -3.52 -9.90 1.14
C GLU A 3 -3.35 -9.71 -0.37
N MET A 4 -2.26 -9.05 -0.80
CA MET A 4 -1.94 -8.89 -2.22
C MET A 4 -1.60 -10.24 -2.86
N ARG A 5 -0.77 -11.07 -2.20
CA ARG A 5 -0.47 -12.45 -2.63
C ARG A 5 -1.74 -13.30 -2.66
N ARG A 6 -2.58 -13.24 -1.62
CA ARG A 6 -3.86 -13.99 -1.55
C ARG A 6 -4.81 -13.61 -2.69
N ARG A 7 -4.90 -12.33 -3.03
CA ARG A 7 -5.77 -11.83 -4.10
C ARG A 7 -5.14 -11.91 -5.49
N GLY A 8 -3.86 -12.29 -5.60
CA GLY A 8 -3.14 -12.31 -6.86
C GLY A 8 -3.03 -10.94 -7.52
N VAL A 9 -2.96 -9.85 -6.73
CA VAL A 9 -2.86 -8.48 -7.26
C VAL A 9 -1.41 -8.00 -7.29
N LYS A 10 -1.02 -7.37 -8.41
CA LYS A 10 0.35 -6.91 -8.65
C LYS A 10 0.69 -5.62 -7.90
N TYR A 11 -0.26 -4.70 -7.75
CA TYR A 11 -0.03 -3.40 -7.11
C TYR A 11 -0.96 -3.19 -5.92
N GLY A 12 -0.44 -2.54 -4.89
CA GLY A 12 -1.18 -2.14 -3.70
C GLY A 12 -0.88 -0.69 -3.37
N LEU A 13 -1.86 0.02 -2.83
CA LEU A 13 -1.71 1.39 -2.36
C LEU A 13 -1.90 1.40 -0.84
N GLU A 14 -1.00 2.08 -0.13
CA GLU A 14 -1.25 2.50 1.24
C GLU A 14 -1.42 4.02 1.29
N THR A 15 -2.27 4.44 2.22
CA THR A 15 -2.41 5.83 2.61
C THR A 15 -2.63 5.88 4.10
N MET A 16 -2.05 6.89 4.73
CA MET A 16 -2.26 7.16 6.15
C MET A 16 -2.24 8.65 6.43
N CYS A 17 -3.02 9.05 7.42
CA CYS A 17 -2.96 10.40 7.97
C CYS A 17 -1.75 10.53 8.90
N ILE A 18 -1.20 11.73 8.94
CA ILE A 18 -0.19 12.15 9.92
C ILE A 18 -0.76 13.38 10.64
N GLY A 19 -0.57 13.45 11.96
CA GLY A 19 -1.04 14.57 12.76
C GLY A 19 -0.58 15.92 12.22
N THR A 20 -1.25 17.01 12.61
CA THR A 20 -0.99 18.38 12.11
C THR A 20 -1.28 18.62 10.62
N GLY A 21 -2.10 17.76 10.00
CA GLY A 21 -2.64 17.99 8.65
C GLY A 21 -1.78 17.44 7.51
N MET A 22 -0.87 16.50 7.80
CA MET A 22 -0.04 15.85 6.79
C MET A 22 -0.59 14.45 6.45
N GLY A 23 -0.08 13.87 5.37
CA GLY A 23 -0.40 12.50 4.98
C GLY A 23 0.76 11.85 4.23
N ALA A 24 0.79 10.53 4.27
CA ALA A 24 1.70 9.73 3.47
C ALA A 24 0.89 8.77 2.59
N ALA A 25 1.48 8.44 1.45
CA ALA A 25 0.98 7.41 0.56
C ALA A 25 2.16 6.70 -0.11
N GLY A 26 1.98 5.41 -0.33
CA GLY A 26 2.97 4.54 -0.97
C GLY A 26 2.30 3.55 -1.90
N ILE A 27 3.01 3.23 -2.98
CA ILE A 27 2.61 2.17 -3.91
C ILE A 27 3.59 1.03 -3.74
N PHE A 28 3.05 -0.17 -3.55
CA PHE A 28 3.80 -1.41 -3.46
C PHE A 28 3.57 -2.24 -4.70
N GLU A 29 4.65 -2.64 -5.35
CA GLU A 29 4.63 -3.69 -6.37
C GLU A 29 4.94 -5.03 -5.71
N LEU A 30 4.11 -6.04 -5.98
CA LEU A 30 4.40 -7.42 -5.65
C LEU A 30 5.34 -7.96 -6.72
N CYS A 31 6.64 -7.95 -6.42
CA CYS A 31 7.64 -8.64 -7.22
C CYS A 31 7.71 -10.11 -6.79
N ASP A 32 7.63 -11.01 -7.75
CA ASP A 32 7.90 -12.44 -7.60
C ASP A 32 9.32 -12.77 -8.05
#